data_AF-A0ABD1CJ95-F1
#
_entry.id   AF-A0ABD1CJ95-F1
#
_cell.length_a   1.000
_cell.length_b   1.000
_cell.length_c   1.000
_cell.angle_alpha   90.00
_cell.angle_beta   90.00
_cell.angle_gamma   90.00
#
_symmetry.space_group_name_H-M   'P 1'
#
loop_
_entity.id
_entity.type
_entity.pdbx_description
1 polymer ?
#
loop_
_entity_poly.entity_id
_entity_poly.type
_entity_poly.pdbx_seq_one_letter_code
_entity_poly.pdbx_strand_id
1 'polypeptide(L)' 'MPTELWYPYTRLLKQKTCPYKAGHEEHANNMNIGNYAAMFNVPPDFLGEWRLYYAVAATRRGKRFEECMMIPVTVSEV' A
#
# COMPACT_ATOMS: atom_id res chain seq x y z
N MET A 1 -6.99 -5.44 12.20
CA MET A 1 -6.29 -5.62 13.49
C MET A 1 -4.89 -4.99 13.38
N PRO A 2 -4.31 -4.40 14.45
CA PRO A 2 -3.00 -3.75 14.39
C PRO A 2 -1.83 -4.67 13.99
N THR A 3 -2.05 -5.97 14.02
CA THR A 3 -1.09 -7.04 13.75
C THR A 3 -1.05 -7.48 12.28
N GLU A 4 -1.96 -6.99 11.44
CA GLU A 4 -1.98 -7.36 10.02
C GLU A 4 -0.84 -6.68 9.27
N LEU A 5 -0.23 -7.39 8.33
CA LEU A 5 0.91 -6.89 7.53
C LEU A 5 0.57 -5.61 6.74
N TRP A 6 -0.71 -5.46 6.37
CA TRP A 6 -1.26 -4.30 5.67
C TRP A 6 -1.78 -3.19 6.60
N TYR A 7 -1.76 -3.39 7.92
CA TYR A 7 -2.22 -2.39 8.89
C TYR A 7 -1.47 -1.06 8.80
N PRO A 8 -0.12 -1.02 8.63
CA PRO A 8 0.60 0.23 8.47
C PRO A 8 0.13 1.08 7.27
N TYR A 9 -0.35 0.42 6.20
CA TYR A 9 -0.86 1.07 5.00
C TYR A 9 -2.30 1.52 5.18
N THR A 10 -3.16 0.61 5.66
CA THR A 10 -4.60 0.85 5.77
C THR A 10 -4.97 1.79 6.91
N ARG A 11 -4.14 1.94 7.97
CA ARG A 11 -4.41 2.87 9.08
C ARG A 11 -4.45 4.33 8.65
N LEU A 12 -3.81 4.67 7.53
CA LEU A 12 -3.64 6.01 7.01
C LEU A 12 -4.75 6.45 6.06
N LEU A 13 -5.51 5.49 5.54
CA LEU A 13 -6.64 5.77 4.67
C LEU A 13 -7.73 6.51 5.47
N LYS A 14 -8.30 7.57 4.89
CA LYS A 14 -9.43 8.29 5.50
C LYS A 14 -10.67 7.42 5.49
N GLN A 15 -10.86 6.63 4.43
CA GLN A 15 -11.91 5.61 4.35
C GLN A 15 -11.32 4.20 4.56
N LYS A 16 -11.81 3.50 5.59
CA LYS A 16 -11.35 2.14 5.96
C LYS A 16 -12.38 1.05 5.68
N THR A 17 -13.60 1.45 5.32
CA THR A 17 -14.74 0.55 5.14
C THR A 17 -15.25 0.63 3.71
N CYS A 18 -15.51 -0.53 3.11
CA CYS A 18 -16.22 -0.64 1.84
C CYS A 18 -17.71 -0.25 2.01
N PRO A 19 -18.38 0.24 0.94
CA PRO A 19 -17.85 0.44 -0.41
C PRO A 19 -17.15 1.79 -0.59
N TYR A 20 -16.05 1.79 -1.35
CA TYR A 20 -15.44 3.02 -1.87
C TYR A 20 -16.32 3.60 -2.99
N LYS A 21 -16.57 4.90 -2.97
CA LYS A 21 -17.35 5.57 -4.01
C LYS A 21 -16.51 5.73 -5.29
N ALA A 22 -17.17 5.72 -6.45
CA ALA A 22 -16.50 6.03 -7.71
C ALA A 22 -15.87 7.43 -7.64
N GLY A 23 -14.61 7.56 -8.08
CA GLY A 23 -13.84 8.80 -7.98
C GLY A 23 -13.26 9.08 -6.60
N HIS A 24 -13.25 8.11 -5.68
CA HIS A 24 -12.57 8.25 -4.40
C HIS A 24 -11.04 8.28 -4.61
N GLU A 25 -10.41 9.32 -4.09
CA GLU A 25 -8.96 9.51 -4.09
C GLU A 25 -8.47 9.72 -2.65
N GLU A 26 -7.31 9.14 -2.34
CA GLU A 26 -6.60 9.35 -1.08
C GLU A 26 -5.24 9.93 -1.39
N HIS A 27 -4.86 10.99 -0.67
CA HIS A 27 -3.61 11.70 -0.88
C HIS A 27 -2.76 11.61 0.38
N ALA A 28 -1.51 11.21 0.20
CA ALA A 28 -0.48 11.35 1.21
C ALA A 28 0.42 12.52 0.80
N ASN A 29 0.34 13.62 1.54
CA ASN A 29 1.16 14.80 1.29
C ASN A 29 2.52 14.67 2.00
N ASN A 30 3.55 15.31 1.44
CA ASN A 30 4.91 15.36 2.00
C ASN A 30 5.56 13.99 2.22
N MET A 31 5.29 12.98 1.38
CA MET A 31 6.01 11.71 1.47
C MET A 31 7.42 11.83 0.87
N ASN A 32 8.42 11.37 1.62
CA ASN A 32 9.79 11.14 1.17
C ASN A 32 10.23 9.73 1.62
N ILE A 33 11.35 9.24 1.10
CA ILE A 33 11.79 7.87 1.39
C ILE A 33 11.97 7.63 2.89
N GLY A 34 12.52 8.60 3.64
CA GLY A 34 12.77 8.48 5.07
C GLY A 34 11.49 8.42 5.92
N ASN A 35 10.51 9.30 5.67
CA ASN A 35 9.25 9.30 6.40
C ASN A 35 8.34 8.15 5.97
N TYR A 36 8.47 7.66 4.73
CA TYR A 36 7.80 6.46 4.26
C TYR A 36 8.38 5.22 4.97
N ALA A 37 9.70 5.06 4.97
CA ALA A 37 10.36 3.94 5.65
C ALA A 37 10.06 3.91 7.16
N ALA A 38 10.11 5.06 7.84
CA ALA A 38 9.73 5.18 9.24
C ALA A 38 8.24 4.88 9.49
N MET A 39 7.36 5.34 8.61
CA MET A 39 5.91 5.10 8.69
C MET A 39 5.56 3.61 8.55
N PHE A 40 6.34 2.87 7.77
CA PHE A 40 6.16 1.43 7.53
C PHE A 40 7.00 0.53 8.44
N ASN A 41 7.84 1.09 9.33
CA ASN A 41 8.81 0.36 10.13
C ASN A 41 9.61 -0.65 9.28
N VAL A 42 10.12 -0.21 8.14
CA VAL A 42 10.83 -1.07 7.19
C VAL A 42 12.07 -1.67 7.86
N PRO A 43 12.18 -3.01 8.01
CA PRO A 43 13.34 -3.63 8.63
C PRO A 43 14.62 -3.42 7.81
N PRO A 44 15.81 -3.36 8.44
CA PRO A 44 17.09 -3.25 7.71
C PRO A 44 17.31 -4.36 6.68
N ASP A 45 16.75 -5.55 6.90
CA ASP A 45 16.83 -6.69 5.98
C ASP A 45 16.16 -6.43 4.62
N PHE A 46 15.41 -5.32 4.47
CA PHE A 46 14.79 -4.91 3.23
C PHE A 46 15.68 -4.00 2.36
N LEU A 47 16.93 -3.74 2.73
CA LEU A 47 17.87 -3.02 1.86
C LEU A 47 18.11 -3.77 0.55
N GLY A 48 18.01 -3.06 -0.58
CA GLY A 48 18.27 -3.62 -1.92
C GLY A 48 17.19 -3.29 -2.95
N GLU A 49 17.22 -4.05 -4.05
CA GLU A 49 16.30 -3.91 -5.18
C GLU A 49 15.12 -4.88 -5.05
N TRP A 50 13.91 -4.33 -5.12
CA TRP A 50 12.67 -5.08 -4.94
C TRP A 50 11.72 -4.89 -6.12
N ARG A 51 10.87 -5.90 -6.30
CA ARG A 51 9.71 -5.82 -7.17
C ARG A 51 8.47 -6.18 -6.36
N LEU A 52 7.67 -5.18 -6.03
CA LEU A 52 6.43 -5.36 -5.29
C LEU A 52 5.33 -5.80 -6.26
N TYR A 53 4.72 -6.94 -5.96
CA TYR A 53 3.48 -7.39 -6.60
C TYR A 53 2.30 -7.02 -5.73
N TYR A 54 1.34 -6.29 -6.29
CA TYR A 54 0.09 -5.95 -5.63
C TYR A 54 -1.07 -6.41 -6.49
N ALA A 55 -2.00 -7.15 -5.89
CA ALA A 55 -3.21 -7.63 -6.54
C ALA A 55 -4.43 -7.29 -5.69
N VAL A 56 -5.43 -6.71 -6.34
CA VAL A 56 -6.73 -6.35 -5.76
C VAL A 56 -7.79 -7.22 -6.39
N ALA A 57 -8.32 -8.15 -5.61
CA ALA A 57 -9.52 -8.87 -5.99
C ALA A 57 -10.76 -8.05 -5.61
N ALA A 58 -11.63 -7.76 -6.59
CA ALA A 58 -12.89 -7.05 -6.38
C ALA A 58 -14.04 -7.75 -7.11
N THR A 59 -15.23 -7.72 -6.54
CA THR A 59 -16.46 -8.16 -7.22
C THR A 59 -17.16 -6.96 -7.83
N ARG A 60 -17.25 -6.90 -9.16
CA ARG A 60 -17.98 -5.85 -9.90
C ARG A 60 -19.15 -6.49 -10.64
N ARG A 61 -20.38 -6.07 -10.34
CA ARG A 61 -21.63 -6.61 -10.95
C ARG A 61 -21.73 -8.14 -10.88
N GLY A 62 -21.37 -8.73 -9.73
CA GLY A 62 -21.43 -10.18 -9.50
C GLY A 62 -20.30 -11.00 -10.13
N LYS A 63 -19.38 -10.38 -10.88
CA LYS A 63 -18.19 -11.04 -11.43
C LYS A 63 -16.96 -10.65 -10.62
N ARG A 64 -16.10 -11.63 -10.34
CA ARG A 64 -14.79 -11.41 -9.70
C ARG A 64 -13.81 -10.89 -10.74
N PHE A 65 -13.11 -9.82 -10.40
CA PHE A 65 -12.03 -9.23 -11.17
C PHE A 65 -10.80 -9.15 -10.27
N GLU A 66 -9.63 -9.31 -10.87
CA GLU A 66 -8.35 -9.08 -10.23
C GLU A 66 -7.61 -8.00 -11.01
N GLU A 67 -7.30 -6.89 -10.34
CA GLU A 67 -6.44 -5.84 -10.85
C GLU A 67 -5.07 -6.03 -10.22
N CYS A 68 -4.00 -6.05 -11.02
CA CYS A 68 -2.64 -6.23 -10.51
C CYS A 68 -1.70 -5.12 -10.99
N MET A 69 -0.71 -4.82 -10.17
CA MET A 69 0.37 -3.88 -10.47
C MET A 69 1.70 -4.43 -9.97
N MET A 70 2.76 -4.15 -10.73
CA MET A 70 4.15 -4.44 -10.38
C MET A 70 4.89 -3.14 -10.23
N ILE A 71 5.56 -2.95 -9.09
CA ILE A 71 6.29 -1.71 -8.78
C ILE A 71 7.74 -2.06 -8.50
N PRO A 72 8.70 -1.62 -9.32
CA PRO A 72 10.11 -1.66 -8.96
C PRO A 72 10.39 -0.63 -7.86
N VAL A 73 11.09 -1.05 -6.81
CA VAL A 73 11.43 -0.20 -5.67
C VAL A 73 12.86 -0.47 -5.24
N THR A 74 13.62 0.59 -5.00
CA THR A 74 14.94 0.52 -4.38
C THR A 74 14.83 0.99 -2.93
N VAL A 75 15.36 0.20 -2.00
CA VAL A 75 15.48 0.58 -0.59
C VAL A 75 16.96 0.73 -0.27
N SER A 76 17.38 1.94 0.07
CA SER A 76 18.75 2.25 0.43
C SER A 76 18.81 2.90 1.81
N GLU A 77 19.99 2.87 2.43
CA GLU A 77 20.28 3.74 3.58
C GLU A 77 20.16 5.20 3.16
N VAL A 78 19.79 6.08 4.10
CA VAL A 78 19.63 7.52 3.91
C VAL A 78 20.82 8.25 4.52
#